data_AF-A0A7R9U1W7-F1
#
_entry.id   AF-A0A7R9U1W7-F1
#
_cell.length_a   1.000
_cell.length_b   1.000
_cell.length_c   1.000
_cell.angle_alpha   90.00
_cell.angle_beta   90.00
_cell.angle_gamma   90.00
#
_symmetry.space_group_name_H-M   'P 1'
#
loop_
_entity.id
_entity.type
_entity.pdbx_description
1 polymer ?
#
loop_
_entity_poly.entity_id
_entity_poly.type
_entity_poly.pdbx_seq_one_letter_code
_entity_poly.pdbx_strand_id
1 'polypeptide(L)'
;MSVEAAAGSEPAPSKRKRGAKMGETPGTYDNEDEEEGQEELLDDAEEEDLDASDLAFDDFLGLCRSYRSIAGRTLERLREHAARWPAALTALLPRDEIQGRCQQLAHAIEANGSFWDEVASGILQASGGEADDMGGAEEDAAKHWGTLQALTYSLVREWSDEGASERDKCFERIVRSLEQHVAKGKDRKRKVLVPGAALMRLPLEIVKRGYAVEAIELCMGMVLLGTFLTQQCPEAGQHTIHPFIEEKGGHFHKADQFRSVSLPDVAPKSFLASGDSAAFQVTMGDFIENTTGRRAEFDA
;
A
#
# COMPACT_ATOMS: atom_id res chain seq x y z
N MET A 1 -34.77 -43.41 -20.27
CA MET A 1 -35.86 -43.08 -19.32
C MET A 1 -35.81 -41.59 -19.13
N SER A 2 -36.94 -40.91 -19.34
CA SER A 2 -37.05 -39.45 -19.35
C SER A 2 -37.88 -38.98 -18.17
N VAL A 3 -37.45 -37.89 -17.52
CA VAL A 3 -38.29 -37.00 -16.70
C VAL A 3 -37.60 -35.63 -16.79
N GLU A 4 -38.00 -34.76 -17.72
CA GLU A 4 -39.08 -33.76 -17.63
C GLU A 4 -38.84 -32.63 -16.61
N ALA A 5 -39.01 -31.40 -17.09
CA ALA A 5 -38.80 -30.16 -16.35
C ALA A 5 -40.14 -29.50 -16.04
N ALA A 6 -40.21 -28.75 -14.94
CA ALA A 6 -41.34 -27.89 -14.59
C ALA A 6 -40.85 -26.47 -14.30
N ALA A 7 -41.35 -25.50 -15.07
CA ALA A 7 -41.04 -24.08 -14.88
C ALA A 7 -42.00 -23.46 -13.84
N GLY A 8 -41.45 -22.64 -12.93
CA GLY A 8 -42.21 -21.78 -12.02
C GLY A 8 -42.16 -20.32 -12.47
N SER A 9 -43.32 -19.67 -12.56
CA SER A 9 -43.46 -18.30 -13.09
C SER A 9 -43.38 -17.22 -11.99
N GLU A 10 -42.62 -16.16 -12.24
CA GLU A 10 -42.60 -14.95 -11.39
C GLU A 10 -43.84 -14.05 -11.58
N PRO A 11 -44.34 -13.36 -10.53
CA PRO A 11 -45.41 -12.38 -10.64
C PRO A 11 -44.91 -10.94 -10.88
N ALA A 12 -45.56 -10.23 -11.80
CA ALA A 12 -45.22 -8.85 -12.19
C ALA A 12 -45.66 -7.77 -11.16
N PRO A 13 -45.01 -6.59 -11.12
CA PRO A 13 -45.22 -5.58 -10.07
C PRO A 13 -46.51 -4.76 -10.19
N SER A 14 -47.13 -4.46 -9.04
CA SER A 14 -48.41 -3.74 -8.94
C SER A 14 -48.24 -2.21 -8.93
N LYS A 15 -48.93 -1.52 -9.84
CA LYS A 15 -48.97 -0.04 -9.92
C LYS A 15 -49.98 0.54 -8.93
N ARG A 16 -49.52 1.20 -7.86
CA ARG A 16 -50.40 1.97 -6.95
C ARG A 16 -50.72 3.37 -7.50
N LYS A 17 -51.99 3.77 -7.42
CA LYS A 17 -52.52 5.05 -7.91
C LYS A 17 -52.26 6.20 -6.93
N ARG A 18 -52.01 7.41 -7.45
CA ARG A 18 -52.08 8.67 -6.69
C ARG A 18 -53.53 9.06 -6.40
N GLY A 19 -53.79 9.62 -5.22
CA GLY A 19 -55.07 10.22 -4.82
C GLY A 19 -54.86 11.01 -3.52
N ALA A 20 -55.33 12.26 -3.47
CA ALA A 20 -54.94 13.24 -2.45
C ALA A 20 -56.08 13.59 -1.47
N LYS A 21 -55.71 14.04 -0.26
CA LYS A 21 -56.31 15.22 0.41
C LYS A 21 -55.47 15.70 1.60
N MET A 22 -55.52 17.00 1.87
CA MET A 22 -54.74 17.70 2.92
C MET A 22 -55.40 17.64 4.30
N GLY A 23 -54.58 17.93 5.32
CA GLY A 23 -54.98 18.48 6.61
C GLY A 23 -53.83 19.32 7.20
N GLU A 24 -54.15 20.53 7.67
CA GLU A 24 -53.26 21.61 8.13
C GLU A 24 -52.99 21.55 9.67
N THR A 25 -51.96 22.11 10.32
CA THR A 25 -50.66 22.82 10.06
C THR A 25 -49.92 22.92 11.45
N PRO A 26 -48.78 23.63 11.71
CA PRO A 26 -47.82 24.39 10.89
C PRO A 26 -46.33 23.99 11.12
N GLY A 27 -45.40 24.57 10.35
CA GLY A 27 -43.95 24.41 10.59
C GLY A 27 -43.07 24.76 9.39
N THR A 28 -43.19 25.97 8.85
CA THR A 28 -42.24 26.50 7.85
C THR A 28 -40.93 26.83 8.55
N TYR A 29 -39.90 26.03 8.30
CA TYR A 29 -38.53 26.51 8.36
C TYR A 29 -38.25 27.14 7.00
N ASP A 30 -37.98 28.45 7.01
CA ASP A 30 -37.56 29.16 5.82
C ASP A 30 -36.12 28.74 5.52
N ASN A 31 -35.93 27.89 4.51
CA ASN A 31 -34.62 27.56 3.94
C ASN A 31 -34.29 28.58 2.84
N GLU A 32 -34.05 29.82 3.27
CA GLU A 32 -33.28 30.81 2.52
C GLU A 32 -32.08 31.13 3.44
N ASP A 33 -30.84 30.98 2.94
CA ASP A 33 -29.52 31.06 3.65
C ASP A 33 -28.77 29.73 3.97
N GLU A 34 -29.00 28.63 3.23
CA GLU A 34 -28.12 27.42 3.27
C GLU A 34 -27.67 26.93 1.87
N GLU A 35 -27.15 27.82 1.00
CA GLU A 35 -26.42 27.42 -0.23
C GLU A 35 -24.97 27.94 -0.35
N GLU A 36 -24.47 28.79 0.58
CA GLU A 36 -23.09 29.33 0.53
C GLU A 36 -22.09 28.66 1.50
N GLY A 37 -22.41 27.48 2.05
CA GLY A 37 -21.64 26.87 3.15
C GLY A 37 -21.16 25.43 2.96
N GLN A 38 -21.32 24.81 1.78
CA GLN A 38 -21.04 23.38 1.58
C GLN A 38 -20.00 23.05 0.48
N GLU A 39 -19.32 24.03 -0.10
CA GLU A 39 -18.22 23.80 -1.07
C GLU A 39 -16.80 23.82 -0.45
N GLU A 40 -16.58 24.38 0.74
CA GLU A 40 -15.24 24.49 1.38
C GLU A 40 -14.84 23.30 2.30
N LEU A 41 -15.07 22.05 1.89
CA LEU A 41 -14.63 20.88 2.68
C LEU A 41 -14.05 19.70 1.86
N LEU A 42 -13.75 19.92 0.57
CA LEU A 42 -13.16 18.92 -0.33
C LEU A 42 -12.05 19.47 -1.26
N ASP A 43 -11.47 20.62 -0.94
CA ASP A 43 -10.19 21.09 -1.52
C ASP A 43 -9.04 20.95 -0.50
N ASP A 44 -7.80 21.12 -0.96
CA ASP A 44 -6.52 20.89 -0.25
C ASP A 44 -6.19 19.40 0.02
N ALA A 45 -6.68 18.53 -0.87
CA ALA A 45 -5.90 17.39 -1.33
C ALA A 45 -5.70 17.51 -2.85
N GLU A 46 -5.06 18.62 -3.27
CA GLU A 46 -4.20 18.54 -4.45
C GLU A 46 -3.19 17.43 -4.15
N GLU A 47 -3.39 16.26 -4.77
CA GLU A 47 -2.28 15.35 -5.00
C GLU A 47 -1.31 16.13 -5.89
N GLU A 48 -0.36 16.85 -5.27
CA GLU A 48 0.88 17.20 -5.95
C GLU A 48 1.43 15.87 -6.46
N ASP A 49 1.34 15.66 -7.78
CA ASP A 49 2.02 14.62 -8.54
C ASP A 49 3.54 14.86 -8.43
N LEU A 50 4.07 14.74 -7.22
CA LEU A 50 5.49 14.57 -6.94
C LEU A 50 5.87 13.24 -7.59
N ASP A 51 6.38 13.36 -8.82
CA ASP A 51 6.72 12.24 -9.68
C ASP A 51 7.55 11.25 -8.85
N ALA A 52 7.06 10.02 -8.67
CA ALA A 52 7.60 9.09 -7.68
C ALA A 52 9.04 8.61 -8.02
N SER A 53 9.55 9.05 -9.18
CA SER A 53 10.95 9.01 -9.62
C SER A 53 11.88 9.94 -8.84
N ASP A 54 11.39 11.09 -8.36
CA ASP A 54 12.23 12.20 -7.90
C ASP A 54 12.67 12.07 -6.44
N LEU A 55 12.15 11.08 -5.71
CA LEU A 55 12.55 10.77 -4.35
C LEU A 55 14.02 10.32 -4.30
N ALA A 56 14.90 11.18 -3.80
CA ALA A 56 16.32 10.86 -3.66
C ALA A 56 16.58 9.84 -2.53
N PHE A 57 17.78 9.24 -2.54
CA PHE A 57 18.21 8.26 -1.54
C PHE A 57 18.16 8.83 -0.11
N ASP A 58 18.70 10.04 0.09
CA ASP A 58 18.78 10.68 1.40
C ASP A 58 17.42 11.16 1.91
N ASP A 59 16.52 11.54 1.00
CA ASP A 59 15.15 11.91 1.32
C ASP A 59 14.32 10.69 1.71
N PHE A 60 14.55 9.52 1.09
CA PHE A 60 13.91 8.28 1.50
C PHE A 60 14.38 7.81 2.89
N LEU A 61 15.69 7.90 3.17
CA LEU A 61 16.22 7.60 4.51
C LEU A 61 15.71 8.61 5.55
N GLY A 62 15.67 9.90 5.21
CA GLY A 62 15.08 10.95 6.04
C GLY A 62 13.61 10.69 6.34
N LEU A 63 12.82 10.33 5.33
CA LEU A 63 11.39 10.01 5.43
C LEU A 63 11.11 8.80 6.34
N CYS A 64 11.91 7.74 6.21
CA CYS A 64 11.82 6.58 7.10
C CYS A 64 12.11 6.96 8.56
N ARG A 65 13.23 7.66 8.82
CA ARG A 65 13.63 8.12 10.16
C ARG A 65 12.64 9.12 10.77
N SER A 66 12.07 10.00 9.96
CA SER A 66 11.10 11.02 10.38
C SER A 66 9.67 10.50 10.52
N TYR A 67 9.39 9.23 10.21
CA TYR A 67 8.04 8.64 10.22
C TYR A 67 7.23 8.99 11.47
N ARG A 68 7.82 8.77 12.67
CA ARG A 68 7.13 9.04 13.95
C ARG A 68 6.77 10.51 14.13
N SER A 69 7.64 11.42 13.68
CA SER A 69 7.38 12.86 13.75
C SER A 69 6.22 13.22 12.82
N ILE A 70 6.29 12.80 11.56
CA ILE A 70 5.30 13.13 10.53
C ILE A 70 3.93 12.52 10.86
N ALA A 71 3.85 11.21 11.14
CA ALA A 71 2.62 10.54 11.57
C ALA A 71 2.06 11.10 12.89
N GLY A 72 2.96 11.47 13.81
CA GLY A 72 2.63 12.10 15.09
C GLY A 72 1.82 13.39 14.94
N ARG A 73 1.99 14.13 13.84
CA ARG A 73 1.20 15.34 13.54
C ARG A 73 -0.30 15.02 13.39
N THR A 74 -0.66 13.87 12.83
CA THR A 74 -2.07 13.43 12.74
C THR A 74 -2.65 13.09 14.11
N LEU A 75 -1.87 12.44 14.98
CA LEU A 75 -2.26 12.15 16.36
C LEU A 75 -2.47 13.43 17.19
N GLU A 76 -1.57 14.40 17.08
CA GLU A 76 -1.69 15.64 17.86
C GLU A 76 -2.86 16.50 17.36
N ARG A 77 -3.05 16.63 16.04
CA ARG A 77 -4.24 17.27 15.45
C ARG A 77 -5.55 16.65 15.94
N LEU A 78 -5.61 15.31 16.10
CA LEU A 78 -6.78 14.62 16.65
C LEU A 78 -7.05 15.01 18.11
N ARG A 79 -6.00 15.10 18.94
CA ARG A 79 -6.09 15.54 20.35
C ARG A 79 -6.55 16.99 20.47
N GLU A 80 -5.91 17.90 19.73
CA GLU A 80 -6.25 19.33 19.73
C GLU A 80 -7.67 19.60 19.24
N HIS A 81 -8.14 18.86 18.23
CA HIS A 81 -9.50 19.00 17.74
C HIS A 81 -10.50 18.50 18.78
N ALA A 82 -10.28 17.30 19.36
CA ALA A 82 -11.14 16.74 20.39
C ALA A 82 -11.17 17.58 21.68
N ALA A 83 -10.08 18.24 22.05
CA ALA A 83 -10.05 19.19 23.16
C ALA A 83 -11.05 20.34 22.97
N ARG A 84 -11.20 20.83 21.73
CA ARG A 84 -12.03 21.99 21.35
C ARG A 84 -13.50 21.67 21.07
N TRP A 85 -13.93 20.40 21.10
CA TRP A 85 -15.31 20.03 20.74
C TRP A 85 -16.38 20.64 21.65
N PRO A 86 -17.49 21.16 21.06
CA PRO A 86 -18.68 21.54 21.81
C PRO A 86 -19.24 20.40 22.67
N ALA A 87 -20.00 20.77 23.70
CA ALA A 87 -20.65 19.81 24.60
C ALA A 87 -21.58 18.83 23.85
N ALA A 88 -22.25 19.27 22.77
CA ALA A 88 -23.11 18.44 21.95
C ALA A 88 -22.35 17.29 21.26
N LEU A 89 -21.20 17.56 20.64
CA LEU A 89 -20.35 16.52 20.04
C LEU A 89 -19.72 15.63 21.12
N THR A 90 -19.30 16.23 22.24
CA THR A 90 -18.75 15.47 23.39
C THR A 90 -19.75 14.47 23.98
N ALA A 91 -21.06 14.76 23.89
CA ALA A 91 -22.12 13.86 24.35
C ALA A 91 -22.42 12.71 23.35
N LEU A 92 -22.14 12.90 22.06
CA LEU A 92 -22.30 11.88 21.01
C LEU A 92 -21.06 10.97 20.89
N LEU A 93 -19.87 11.51 21.17
CA LEU A 93 -18.60 10.81 21.03
C LEU A 93 -17.76 11.02 22.30
N PRO A 94 -17.86 10.10 23.28
CA PRO A 94 -17.25 10.25 24.61
C PRO A 94 -15.73 10.46 24.57
N ARG A 95 -15.20 11.27 25.51
CA ARG A 95 -13.77 11.64 25.54
C ARG A 95 -12.85 10.45 25.81
N ASP A 96 -13.32 9.47 26.57
CA ASP A 96 -12.64 8.20 26.83
C ASP A 96 -12.50 7.35 25.56
N GLU A 97 -13.50 7.33 24.68
CA GLU A 97 -13.40 6.64 23.39
C GLU A 97 -12.34 7.31 22.48
N ILE A 98 -12.29 8.64 22.46
CA ILE A 98 -11.24 9.37 21.73
C ILE A 98 -9.86 9.17 22.35
N GLN A 99 -9.77 9.15 23.68
CA GLN A 99 -8.52 8.85 24.37
C GLN A 99 -8.03 7.44 24.02
N GLY A 100 -8.92 6.45 23.96
CA GLY A 100 -8.64 5.10 23.48
C GLY A 100 -8.13 5.09 22.03
N ARG A 101 -8.82 5.79 21.10
CA ARG A 101 -8.37 5.92 19.71
C ARG A 101 -6.98 6.56 19.60
N CYS A 102 -6.71 7.61 20.38
CA CYS A 102 -5.40 8.26 20.45
C CYS A 102 -4.30 7.33 21.00
N GLN A 103 -4.63 6.43 21.95
CA GLN A 103 -3.69 5.41 22.44
C GLN A 103 -3.40 4.34 21.40
N GLN A 104 -4.42 3.85 20.69
CA GLN A 104 -4.26 2.88 19.60
C GLN A 104 -3.42 3.45 18.46
N LEU A 105 -3.69 4.70 18.06
CA LEU A 105 -2.91 5.40 17.04
C LEU A 105 -1.46 5.61 17.47
N ALA A 106 -1.23 6.05 18.72
CA ALA A 106 0.14 6.22 19.25
C ALA A 106 0.94 4.90 19.25
N HIS A 107 0.33 3.79 19.69
CA HIS A 107 0.96 2.47 19.66
C HIS A 107 1.31 2.03 18.24
N ALA A 108 0.38 2.23 17.30
CA ALA A 108 0.58 1.81 15.92
C ALA A 108 1.62 2.67 15.17
N ILE A 109 1.69 3.98 15.45
CA ILE A 109 2.76 4.87 14.96
C ILE A 109 4.13 4.40 15.49
N GLU A 110 4.22 4.00 16.77
CA GLU A 110 5.48 3.52 17.34
C GLU A 110 5.95 2.20 16.71
N ALA A 111 5.02 1.25 16.50
CA ALA A 111 5.31 -0.01 15.84
C ALA A 111 5.77 0.19 14.38
N ASN A 112 5.07 1.03 13.61
CA ASN A 112 5.46 1.37 12.24
C ASN A 112 6.79 2.13 12.21
N GLY A 113 7.02 3.06 13.14
CA GLY A 113 8.28 3.80 13.25
C GLY A 113 9.46 2.88 13.52
N SER A 114 9.29 1.87 14.37
CA SER A 114 10.32 0.86 14.63
C SER A 114 10.69 0.08 13.37
N PHE A 115 9.69 -0.30 12.56
CA PHE A 115 9.91 -0.91 11.25
C PHE A 115 10.66 0.02 10.28
N TRP A 116 10.27 1.30 10.19
CA TRP A 116 10.94 2.25 9.30
C TRP A 116 12.38 2.61 9.73
N ASP A 117 12.67 2.63 11.03
CA ASP A 117 14.05 2.75 11.54
C ASP A 117 14.91 1.55 11.12
N GLU A 118 14.37 0.33 11.21
CA GLU A 118 15.04 -0.90 10.78
C GLU A 118 15.30 -0.90 9.27
N VAL A 119 14.32 -0.48 8.47
CA VAL A 119 14.45 -0.29 7.01
C VAL A 119 15.60 0.69 6.69
N ALA A 120 15.58 1.89 7.29
CA ALA A 120 16.59 2.92 7.05
C ALA A 120 17.99 2.46 7.48
N SER A 121 18.09 1.83 8.65
CA SER A 121 19.35 1.32 9.20
C SER A 121 19.93 0.20 8.32
N GLY A 122 19.06 -0.72 7.88
CA GLY A 122 19.45 -1.82 7.01
C GLY A 122 19.93 -1.35 5.63
N ILE A 123 19.19 -0.44 4.99
CA ILE A 123 19.59 0.13 3.68
C ILE A 123 20.95 0.82 3.78
N LEU A 124 21.15 1.65 4.80
CA LEU A 124 22.42 2.34 5.02
C LEU A 124 23.58 1.37 5.28
N GLN A 125 23.36 0.31 6.07
CA GLN A 125 24.37 -0.72 6.29
C GLN A 125 24.74 -1.44 4.99
N ALA A 126 23.77 -1.68 4.10
CA ALA A 126 24.00 -2.32 2.80
C ALA A 126 24.68 -1.40 1.77
N SER A 127 24.45 -0.09 1.83
CA SER A 127 25.17 0.89 0.99
C SER A 127 26.60 1.18 1.50
N GLY A 128 26.92 0.78 2.73
CA GLY A 128 28.21 1.02 3.37
C GLY A 128 28.39 2.45 3.88
N GLY A 129 27.30 3.21 4.05
CA GLY A 129 27.32 4.56 4.61
C GLY A 129 27.36 4.59 6.14
N GLU A 130 27.74 5.74 6.70
CA GLU A 130 27.74 6.00 8.14
C GLU A 130 26.45 6.74 8.57
N ALA A 131 26.02 6.54 9.81
CA ALA A 131 24.70 6.98 10.30
C ALA A 131 24.49 8.51 10.30
N ASP A 132 25.58 9.25 10.51
CA ASP A 132 25.59 10.67 10.86
C ASP A 132 25.54 11.63 9.65
N ASP A 133 25.68 11.14 8.41
CA ASP A 133 25.90 11.98 7.21
C ASP A 133 24.75 11.95 6.17
N MET A 134 23.80 11.01 6.30
CA MET A 134 22.82 10.67 5.25
C MET A 134 21.37 10.79 5.74
N GLY A 135 20.79 11.99 5.60
CA GLY A 135 19.37 12.23 5.84
C GLY A 135 18.94 13.62 5.40
N GLY A 136 18.00 13.69 4.45
CA GLY A 136 17.36 14.94 4.04
C GLY A 136 16.64 15.62 5.21
N ALA A 137 16.39 16.92 5.10
CA ALA A 137 15.65 17.65 6.14
C ALA A 137 14.24 17.07 6.30
N GLU A 138 13.72 17.00 7.53
CA GLU A 138 12.37 16.46 7.80
C GLU A 138 11.28 17.16 6.97
N GLU A 139 11.46 18.45 6.67
CA GLU A 139 10.53 19.24 5.85
C GLU A 139 10.58 18.88 4.35
N ASP A 140 11.75 18.48 3.83
CA ASP A 140 11.89 17.98 2.46
C ASP A 140 11.37 16.54 2.36
N ALA A 141 11.78 15.67 3.29
CA ALA A 141 11.29 14.31 3.39
C ALA A 141 9.76 14.23 3.52
N ALA A 142 9.12 15.12 4.29
CA ALA A 142 7.68 15.15 4.49
C ALA A 142 6.86 15.42 3.21
N LYS A 143 7.46 16.02 2.16
CA LYS A 143 6.79 16.20 0.85
C LYS A 143 6.44 14.84 0.24
N HIS A 144 7.32 13.86 0.40
CA HIS A 144 7.15 12.50 -0.12
C HIS A 144 6.30 11.58 0.78
N TRP A 145 5.51 12.12 1.71
CA TRP A 145 4.68 11.33 2.62
C TRP A 145 3.73 10.37 1.89
N GLY A 146 3.10 10.81 0.81
CA GLY A 146 2.23 9.98 -0.04
C GLY A 146 2.97 8.76 -0.61
N THR A 147 4.25 8.91 -0.98
CA THR A 147 5.09 7.80 -1.44
C THR A 147 5.30 6.76 -0.34
N LEU A 148 5.51 7.16 0.93
CA LEU A 148 5.64 6.22 2.04
C LEU A 148 4.32 5.48 2.34
N GLN A 149 3.18 6.16 2.20
CA GLN A 149 1.87 5.53 2.31
C GLN A 149 1.67 4.49 1.19
N ALA A 150 2.00 4.83 -0.06
CA ALA A 150 1.95 3.89 -1.19
C ALA A 150 2.87 2.68 -0.99
N LEU A 151 4.10 2.89 -0.47
CA LEU A 151 5.01 1.80 -0.08
C LEU A 151 4.42 0.91 1.02
N THR A 152 3.76 1.51 2.00
CA THR A 152 3.08 0.81 3.11
C THR A 152 1.97 -0.12 2.60
N TYR A 153 1.16 0.31 1.62
CA TYR A 153 0.15 -0.55 1.00
C TYR A 153 0.78 -1.62 0.08
N SER A 154 1.85 -1.27 -0.63
CA SER A 154 2.61 -2.23 -1.45
C SER A 154 3.21 -3.37 -0.62
N LEU A 155 3.65 -3.11 0.61
CA LEU A 155 4.07 -4.17 1.55
C LEU A 155 2.96 -5.19 1.81
N VAL A 156 1.73 -4.73 2.04
CA VAL A 156 0.57 -5.62 2.26
C VAL A 156 0.31 -6.45 1.00
N ARG A 157 0.24 -5.81 -0.16
CA ARG A 157 -0.02 -6.46 -1.46
C ARG A 157 1.05 -7.49 -1.82
N GLU A 158 2.33 -7.16 -1.68
CA GLU A 158 3.43 -8.00 -2.15
C GLU A 158 4.00 -8.97 -1.12
N TRP A 159 3.91 -8.67 0.17
CA TRP A 159 4.66 -9.37 1.22
C TRP A 159 3.84 -9.73 2.47
N SER A 160 2.51 -9.72 2.40
CA SER A 160 1.64 -10.29 3.46
C SER A 160 0.73 -11.41 2.95
N ASP A 161 0.21 -12.24 3.86
CA ASP A 161 -0.79 -13.27 3.53
C ASP A 161 -2.09 -12.66 2.99
N GLU A 162 -2.45 -11.44 3.41
CA GLU A 162 -3.67 -10.76 2.96
C GLU A 162 -3.63 -10.42 1.46
N GLY A 163 -2.45 -10.00 0.99
CA GLY A 163 -2.20 -9.76 -0.43
C GLY A 163 -2.24 -11.03 -1.29
N ALA A 164 -2.22 -12.23 -0.72
CA ALA A 164 -2.11 -13.48 -1.48
C ALA A 164 -3.25 -13.66 -2.50
N SER A 165 -4.49 -13.32 -2.12
CA SER A 165 -5.64 -13.41 -3.05
C SER A 165 -5.56 -12.43 -4.22
N GLU A 166 -4.81 -11.33 -4.09
CA GLU A 166 -4.54 -10.41 -5.19
C GLU A 166 -3.39 -10.91 -6.06
N ARG A 167 -2.28 -11.36 -5.43
CA ARG A 167 -1.14 -11.99 -6.11
C ARG A 167 -1.58 -13.19 -6.95
N ASP A 168 -2.48 -14.04 -6.46
CA ASP A 168 -3.04 -15.18 -7.20
C ASP A 168 -3.86 -14.76 -8.44
N LYS A 169 -4.52 -13.60 -8.39
CA LYS A 169 -5.30 -13.07 -9.51
C LYS A 169 -4.42 -12.38 -10.55
N CYS A 170 -3.32 -11.76 -10.12
CA CYS A 170 -2.43 -10.95 -10.94
C CYS A 170 -1.17 -11.73 -11.37
N PHE A 171 -0.31 -12.08 -10.42
CA PHE A 171 1.02 -12.67 -10.66
C PHE A 171 0.93 -14.09 -11.22
N GLU A 172 0.11 -14.97 -10.63
CA GLU A 172 0.02 -16.37 -11.07
C GLU A 172 -0.52 -16.49 -12.51
N ARG A 173 -1.27 -15.51 -13.02
CA ARG A 173 -1.63 -15.44 -14.46
C ARG A 173 -0.43 -15.16 -15.36
N ILE A 174 0.40 -14.20 -14.97
CA ILE A 174 1.64 -13.85 -15.69
C ILE A 174 2.60 -15.04 -15.67
N VAL A 175 2.81 -15.64 -14.49
CA VAL A 175 3.69 -16.79 -14.31
C VAL A 175 3.22 -18.00 -15.12
N ARG A 176 1.92 -18.32 -15.14
CA ARG A 176 1.39 -19.40 -15.98
C ARG A 176 1.53 -19.13 -17.48
N SER A 177 1.31 -17.89 -17.92
CA SER A 177 1.52 -17.48 -19.31
C SER A 177 2.98 -17.66 -19.73
N LEU A 178 3.92 -17.26 -18.87
CA LEU A 178 5.35 -17.46 -19.04
C LEU A 178 5.71 -18.96 -19.14
N GLU A 179 5.18 -19.80 -18.26
CA GLU A 179 5.41 -21.26 -18.31
C GLU A 179 4.79 -21.94 -19.54
N GLN A 180 3.71 -21.39 -20.11
CA GLN A 180 3.07 -21.88 -21.33
C GLN A 180 3.82 -21.47 -22.61
N HIS A 181 4.33 -20.24 -22.67
CA HIS A 181 4.88 -19.65 -23.89
C HIS A 181 6.41 -19.63 -23.95
N VAL A 182 7.10 -19.60 -22.81
CA VAL A 182 8.58 -19.56 -22.72
C VAL A 182 9.10 -20.86 -22.14
N ALA A 183 9.34 -21.83 -23.04
CA ALA A 183 9.88 -23.13 -22.69
C ALA A 183 11.24 -23.00 -21.97
N LYS A 184 11.29 -23.48 -20.73
CA LYS A 184 12.49 -23.52 -19.88
C LYS A 184 13.63 -24.19 -20.65
N GLY A 185 14.75 -23.49 -20.78
CA GLY A 185 15.89 -23.97 -21.56
C GLY A 185 16.58 -25.16 -20.89
N LYS A 186 17.08 -26.10 -21.69
CA LYS A 186 17.86 -27.24 -21.19
C LYS A 186 19.30 -26.85 -20.85
N ASP A 187 19.86 -25.94 -21.64
CA ASP A 187 21.28 -25.56 -21.58
C ASP A 187 21.53 -24.21 -20.90
N ARG A 188 20.48 -23.37 -20.77
CA ARG A 188 20.49 -22.11 -20.01
C ARG A 188 19.12 -21.79 -19.44
N LYS A 189 19.07 -21.02 -18.35
CA LYS A 189 17.84 -20.34 -17.91
C LYS A 189 17.37 -19.36 -18.98
N ARG A 190 16.05 -19.21 -19.08
CA ARG A 190 15.40 -18.20 -19.92
C ARG A 190 15.41 -16.88 -19.17
N LYS A 191 15.84 -15.79 -19.81
CA LYS A 191 15.95 -14.46 -19.20
C LYS A 191 14.64 -13.72 -19.42
N VAL A 192 14.04 -13.22 -18.34
CA VAL A 192 12.75 -12.52 -18.35
C VAL A 192 12.98 -11.10 -17.84
N LEU A 193 12.36 -10.14 -18.51
CA LEU A 193 12.39 -8.73 -18.13
C LEU A 193 11.11 -8.36 -17.39
N VAL A 194 11.23 -7.76 -16.21
CA VAL A 194 10.08 -7.32 -15.41
C VAL A 194 10.17 -5.80 -15.19
N PRO A 195 9.52 -4.98 -16.04
CA PRO A 195 9.39 -3.54 -15.79
C PRO A 195 8.32 -3.25 -14.72
N GLY A 196 8.51 -2.17 -13.96
CA GLY A 196 7.62 -1.81 -12.86
C GLY A 196 7.63 -2.88 -11.77
N ALA A 197 8.83 -3.31 -11.38
CA ALA A 197 9.04 -4.46 -10.50
C ALA A 197 8.63 -4.23 -9.04
N ALA A 198 8.35 -2.98 -8.63
CA ALA A 198 7.87 -2.58 -7.32
C ALA A 198 8.68 -3.21 -6.16
N LEU A 199 8.06 -3.98 -5.27
CA LEU A 199 8.75 -4.60 -4.12
C LEU A 199 9.32 -6.00 -4.42
N MET A 200 9.55 -6.30 -5.70
CA MET A 200 10.29 -7.46 -6.20
C MET A 200 9.62 -8.83 -5.98
N ARG A 201 8.35 -8.90 -5.53
CA ARG A 201 7.67 -10.20 -5.32
C ARG A 201 7.45 -10.95 -6.63
N LEU A 202 6.90 -10.30 -7.66
CA LEU A 202 6.67 -10.94 -8.97
C LEU A 202 7.97 -11.46 -9.61
N PRO A 203 9.07 -10.67 -9.69
CA PRO A 203 10.39 -11.18 -10.08
C PRO A 203 10.80 -12.46 -9.34
N LEU A 204 10.66 -12.50 -8.02
CA LEU A 204 11.06 -13.67 -7.22
C LEU A 204 10.17 -14.90 -7.45
N GLU A 205 8.85 -14.73 -7.63
CA GLU A 205 7.96 -15.84 -8.05
C GLU A 205 8.41 -16.42 -9.41
N ILE A 206 8.82 -15.57 -10.36
CA ILE A 206 9.33 -16.00 -11.67
C ILE A 206 10.68 -16.74 -11.53
N VAL A 207 11.62 -16.23 -10.73
CA VAL A 207 12.90 -16.90 -10.43
C VAL A 207 12.68 -18.29 -9.82
N LYS A 208 11.73 -18.41 -8.88
CA LYS A 208 11.35 -19.68 -8.25
C LYS A 208 10.75 -20.71 -9.22
N ARG A 209 10.20 -20.29 -10.37
CA ARG A 209 9.83 -21.21 -11.47
C ARG A 209 11.01 -21.63 -12.35
N GLY A 210 12.23 -21.14 -12.11
CA GLY A 210 13.45 -21.55 -12.80
C GLY A 210 13.88 -20.65 -13.96
N TYR A 211 13.34 -19.44 -14.04
CA TYR A 211 13.79 -18.40 -14.98
C TYR A 211 14.95 -17.60 -14.37
N ALA A 212 15.67 -16.86 -15.22
CA ALA A 212 16.51 -15.75 -14.78
C ALA A 212 15.72 -14.46 -15.00
N VAL A 213 15.83 -13.48 -14.11
CA VAL A 213 15.05 -12.24 -14.14
C VAL A 213 15.96 -11.03 -14.03
N GLU A 214 15.74 -10.06 -14.92
CA GLU A 214 16.16 -8.68 -14.75
C GLU A 214 14.91 -7.86 -14.43
N ALA A 215 14.86 -7.31 -13.22
CA ALA A 215 13.79 -6.45 -12.74
C ALA A 215 14.21 -4.99 -12.92
N ILE A 216 13.32 -4.15 -13.46
CA ILE A 216 13.53 -2.72 -13.61
C ILE A 216 12.44 -1.98 -12.85
N GLU A 217 12.84 -1.03 -12.01
CA GLU A 217 11.95 -0.16 -11.26
C GLU A 217 12.52 1.27 -11.23
N LEU A 218 11.64 2.26 -11.41
CA LEU A 218 12.01 3.67 -11.47
C LEU A 218 11.99 4.32 -10.08
N CYS A 219 11.05 3.93 -9.22
CA CYS A 219 10.91 4.53 -7.89
C CYS A 219 12.02 4.05 -6.93
N MET A 220 12.86 4.99 -6.47
CA MET A 220 13.93 4.76 -5.49
C MET A 220 13.41 4.01 -4.25
N GLY A 221 12.31 4.48 -3.65
CA GLY A 221 11.74 3.88 -2.44
C GLY A 221 11.29 2.43 -2.64
N MET A 222 10.76 2.08 -3.82
CA MET A 222 10.39 0.70 -4.16
C MET A 222 11.63 -0.19 -4.28
N VAL A 223 12.67 0.26 -4.99
CA VAL A 223 13.94 -0.46 -5.15
C VAL A 223 14.60 -0.70 -3.80
N LEU A 224 14.72 0.33 -2.97
CA LEU A 224 15.38 0.25 -1.67
C LEU A 224 14.62 -0.64 -0.68
N LEU A 225 13.29 -0.48 -0.58
CA LEU A 225 12.45 -1.32 0.29
C LEU A 225 12.40 -2.78 -0.20
N GLY A 226 12.27 -3.02 -1.50
CA GLY A 226 12.36 -4.36 -2.09
C GLY A 226 13.74 -5.01 -1.86
N THR A 227 14.82 -4.23 -1.94
CA THR A 227 16.18 -4.71 -1.65
C THR A 227 16.35 -5.05 -0.16
N PHE A 228 15.86 -4.20 0.74
CA PHE A 228 15.84 -4.47 2.18
C PHE A 228 15.11 -5.78 2.50
N LEU A 229 13.87 -5.94 2.01
CA LEU A 229 13.08 -7.17 2.22
C LEU A 229 13.83 -8.40 1.73
N THR A 230 14.31 -8.37 0.48
CA THR A 230 14.91 -9.55 -0.15
C THR A 230 16.27 -9.96 0.43
N GLN A 231 17.03 -9.03 0.98
CA GLN A 231 18.37 -9.29 1.52
C GLN A 231 18.39 -9.45 3.05
N GLN A 232 17.59 -8.67 3.78
CA GLN A 232 17.73 -8.43 5.22
C GLN A 232 16.55 -8.93 6.08
N CYS A 233 15.46 -9.37 5.47
CA CYS A 233 14.40 -10.12 6.17
C CYS A 233 14.57 -11.64 5.93
N PRO A 234 15.44 -12.36 6.67
CA PRO A 234 15.64 -13.79 6.47
C PRO A 234 14.42 -14.67 6.79
N GLU A 235 13.51 -14.22 7.66
CA GLU A 235 12.45 -15.05 8.23
C GLU A 235 11.04 -14.57 7.84
N ALA A 236 10.08 -15.50 7.80
CA ALA A 236 8.68 -15.17 7.58
C ALA A 236 8.05 -14.63 8.88
N GLY A 237 7.22 -13.59 8.76
CA GLY A 237 6.56 -12.92 9.87
C GLY A 237 7.49 -12.12 10.79
N GLN A 238 8.71 -11.81 10.33
CA GLN A 238 9.75 -11.11 11.10
C GLN A 238 9.31 -9.72 11.59
N HIS A 239 8.50 -9.01 10.81
CA HIS A 239 8.01 -7.67 11.13
C HIS A 239 6.47 -7.66 11.23
N THR A 240 5.94 -6.66 11.92
CA THR A 240 4.51 -6.40 12.04
C THR A 240 4.27 -4.90 11.92
N ILE A 241 3.41 -4.50 10.99
CA ILE A 241 3.03 -3.10 10.75
C ILE A 241 1.53 -2.91 10.94
N HIS A 242 1.08 -1.67 11.06
CA HIS A 242 -0.31 -1.23 11.07
C HIS A 242 -0.54 -0.33 9.85
N PRO A 243 -0.85 -0.89 8.67
CA PRO A 243 -0.72 -0.15 7.42
C PRO A 243 -1.86 0.85 7.15
N PHE A 244 -3.00 0.70 7.82
CA PHE A 244 -4.24 1.46 7.55
C PHE A 244 -4.46 2.63 8.51
N ILE A 245 -3.50 2.98 9.37
CA ILE A 245 -3.73 3.96 10.44
C ILE A 245 -3.94 5.39 9.94
N GLU A 246 -3.38 5.73 8.78
CA GLU A 246 -3.59 7.03 8.13
C GLU A 246 -4.92 7.09 7.36
N GLU A 247 -5.56 5.96 7.07
CA GLU A 247 -6.87 5.93 6.40
C GLU A 247 -7.96 6.43 7.36
N LYS A 248 -8.45 7.65 7.12
CA LYS A 248 -9.42 8.33 7.99
C LYS A 248 -10.84 7.78 7.89
N GLY A 249 -11.15 7.03 6.83
CA GLY A 249 -12.47 6.49 6.49
C GLY A 249 -12.35 5.25 5.59
N GLY A 250 -13.48 4.68 5.16
CA GLY A 250 -13.54 3.42 4.40
C GLY A 250 -13.65 2.15 5.25
N HIS A 251 -13.43 2.26 6.57
CA HIS A 251 -13.50 1.16 7.53
C HIS A 251 -14.94 0.78 7.89
N PHE A 252 -15.24 -0.53 7.94
CA PHE A 252 -16.53 -1.02 8.43
C PHE A 252 -16.61 -0.97 9.96
N HIS A 253 -15.50 -1.22 10.65
CA HIS A 253 -15.37 -1.18 12.10
C HIS A 253 -14.18 -0.32 12.52
N LYS A 254 -14.28 0.32 13.69
CA LYS A 254 -13.20 1.15 14.26
C LYS A 254 -11.88 0.38 14.46
N ALA A 255 -11.95 -0.94 14.64
CA ALA A 255 -10.78 -1.81 14.77
C ALA A 255 -10.03 -2.03 13.44
N ASP A 256 -10.70 -1.88 12.29
CA ASP A 256 -10.12 -2.15 10.97
C ASP A 256 -8.99 -1.15 10.66
N GLN A 257 -9.10 0.11 11.11
CA GLN A 257 -8.03 1.12 10.99
C GLN A 257 -6.74 0.70 11.71
N PHE A 258 -6.84 0.00 12.85
CA PHE A 258 -5.71 -0.32 13.72
C PHE A 258 -5.19 -1.76 13.58
N ARG A 259 -5.75 -2.53 12.65
CA ARG A 259 -5.36 -3.93 12.44
C ARG A 259 -3.89 -4.04 12.02
N SER A 260 -3.20 -5.03 12.57
CA SER A 260 -1.81 -5.31 12.24
C SER A 260 -1.70 -6.32 11.10
N VAL A 261 -0.63 -6.21 10.31
CA VAL A 261 -0.26 -7.10 9.20
C VAL A 261 1.17 -7.58 9.44
N SER A 262 1.40 -8.89 9.34
CA SER A 262 2.72 -9.49 9.49
C SER A 262 3.39 -9.70 8.12
N LEU A 263 4.71 -9.51 8.07
CA LEU A 263 5.51 -9.56 6.85
C LEU A 263 6.99 -9.93 7.12
N PRO A 264 7.69 -10.55 6.15
CA PRO A 264 7.15 -11.10 4.91
C PRO A 264 6.34 -12.39 5.16
N ASP A 265 5.30 -12.67 4.35
CA ASP A 265 4.51 -13.93 4.40
C ASP A 265 5.36 -15.18 4.17
N VAL A 266 6.47 -15.01 3.45
CA VAL A 266 7.40 -16.08 3.10
C VAL A 266 8.82 -15.54 3.09
N ALA A 267 9.75 -16.30 3.67
CA ALA A 267 11.18 -15.97 3.68
C ALA A 267 11.69 -15.73 2.24
N PRO A 268 12.14 -14.51 1.88
CA PRO A 268 12.58 -14.15 0.52
C PRO A 268 13.72 -15.04 0.00
N LYS A 269 14.59 -15.53 0.89
CA LYS A 269 15.66 -16.48 0.55
C LYS A 269 15.13 -17.81 -0.01
N SER A 270 13.88 -18.18 0.27
CA SER A 270 13.26 -19.42 -0.27
C SER A 270 13.04 -19.37 -1.79
N PHE A 271 12.90 -18.19 -2.39
CA PHE A 271 12.79 -18.04 -3.86
C PHE A 271 14.14 -18.28 -4.56
N LEU A 272 15.25 -17.99 -3.88
CA LEU A 272 16.62 -18.10 -4.40
C LEU A 272 17.30 -19.43 -4.06
N ALA A 273 16.62 -20.32 -3.31
CA ALA A 273 17.17 -21.55 -2.76
C ALA A 273 17.67 -22.60 -3.79
N SER A 274 17.48 -22.36 -5.10
CA SER A 274 18.10 -23.16 -6.17
C SER A 274 19.62 -22.94 -6.33
N GLY A 275 20.23 -22.07 -5.52
CA GLY A 275 21.69 -21.88 -5.46
C GLY A 275 22.28 -20.98 -6.55
N ASP A 276 21.40 -20.34 -7.34
CA ASP A 276 21.78 -19.50 -8.47
C ASP A 276 21.25 -18.07 -8.25
N SER A 277 21.92 -17.33 -7.37
CA SER A 277 21.62 -15.92 -7.09
C SER A 277 21.85 -15.01 -8.30
N ALA A 278 22.66 -15.43 -9.27
CA ALA A 278 22.83 -14.72 -10.54
C ALA A 278 21.57 -14.74 -11.43
N ALA A 279 20.57 -15.56 -11.08
CA ALA A 279 19.27 -15.58 -11.74
C ALA A 279 18.33 -14.43 -11.31
N PHE A 280 18.71 -13.56 -10.38
CA PHE A 280 17.93 -12.39 -10.01
C PHE A 280 18.80 -11.13 -10.02
N GLN A 281 18.43 -10.15 -10.84
CA GLN A 281 19.09 -8.86 -10.95
C GLN A 281 18.04 -7.74 -10.86
N VAL A 282 18.40 -6.64 -10.20
CA VAL A 282 17.58 -5.44 -10.07
C VAL A 282 18.36 -4.26 -10.64
N THR A 283 17.72 -3.49 -11.52
CA THR A 283 18.24 -2.25 -12.10
C THR A 283 17.28 -1.13 -11.76
N MET A 284 17.80 0.00 -11.29
CA MET A 284 17.01 1.21 -11.03
C MET A 284 17.02 2.14 -12.25
N GLY A 285 15.89 2.78 -12.53
CA GLY A 285 15.76 3.84 -13.53
C GLY A 285 14.71 3.54 -14.61
N ASP A 286 14.65 4.39 -15.63
CA ASP A 286 13.63 4.27 -16.68
C ASP A 286 13.77 2.98 -17.49
N PHE A 287 12.63 2.37 -17.81
CA PHE A 287 12.55 1.12 -18.56
C PHE A 287 13.01 1.27 -20.01
N ILE A 288 12.65 2.35 -20.69
CA ILE A 288 13.00 2.56 -22.10
C ILE A 288 14.50 2.83 -22.23
N GLU A 289 15.07 3.68 -21.38
CA GLU A 289 16.50 3.95 -21.34
C GLU A 289 17.31 2.69 -21.05
N ASN A 290 16.96 1.94 -19.99
CA ASN A 290 17.68 0.74 -19.58
C ASN A 290 17.54 -0.44 -20.56
N THR A 291 16.62 -0.40 -21.53
CA THR A 291 16.34 -1.52 -22.46
C THR A 291 16.55 -1.17 -23.93
N THR A 292 16.84 0.08 -24.26
CA THR A 292 17.11 0.53 -25.63
C THR A 292 18.27 -0.25 -26.24
N GLY A 293 18.02 -0.91 -27.38
CA GLY A 293 18.98 -1.78 -28.06
C GLY A 293 19.14 -3.20 -27.47
N ARG A 294 18.60 -3.46 -26.27
CA ARG A 294 18.80 -4.72 -25.52
C ARG A 294 17.73 -5.79 -25.74
N ARG A 295 16.75 -5.54 -26.61
CA ARG A 295 15.61 -6.44 -26.88
C ARG A 295 15.99 -7.91 -27.17
N ALA A 296 17.15 -8.16 -27.76
CA ALA A 296 17.60 -9.52 -28.08
C ALA A 296 18.18 -10.32 -26.88
N GLU A 297 18.35 -9.69 -25.71
CA GLU A 297 18.84 -10.35 -24.49
C GLU A 297 17.77 -11.16 -23.76
N PHE A 298 16.49 -10.87 -23.99
CA PHE A 298 15.36 -11.35 -23.19
C PHE A 298 14.51 -12.36 -23.99
N ASP A 299 14.07 -13.43 -23.32
CA ASP A 299 13.17 -14.44 -23.86
C ASP A 299 11.68 -14.10 -23.61
N ALA A 300 11.39 -13.20 -22.65
CA ALA A 300 10.11 -12.53 -22.40
C ALA A 300 10.33 -11.17 -21.73
#